data_AF-A0A347WK07-F1
#
_entry.id   AF-A0A347WK07-F1
#
_cell.length_a   1.000
_cell.length_b   1.000
_cell.length_c   1.000
_cell.angle_alpha   90.00
_cell.angle_beta   90.00
_cell.angle_gamma   90.00
#
_symmetry.space_group_name_H-M   'P 1'
#
loop_
_entity.id
_entity.type
_entity.pdbx_description
1 polymer ?
#
loop_
_entity_poly.entity_id
_entity_poly.type
_entity_poly.pdbx_seq_one_letter_code
_entity_poly.pdbx_strand_id
1 'polypeptide(L)'
;MLNLLINLMPTMCIILAGYIIIFARSLQKFLGLKRQREIIAIGVTYFLLAILGFLLIYQQIQIGIPIWLILVILLTLALIYFTIQARKHR
;
A
#
# COMPACT_ATOMS: atom_id res chain seq x y z
N MET A 1 -2.87 20.22 10.92
CA MET A 1 -1.82 19.28 10.50
C MET A 1 -2.36 17.91 10.09
N LEU A 2 -3.29 17.31 10.86
CA LEU A 2 -3.90 16.00 10.54
C LEU A 2 -4.61 15.97 9.17
N ASN A 3 -5.44 16.98 8.85
CA ASN A 3 -6.12 17.05 7.55
C ASN A 3 -5.15 17.15 6.37
N LEU A 4 -4.01 17.82 6.56
CA LEU A 4 -2.97 17.91 5.52
C LEU A 4 -2.36 16.52 5.29
N LEU A 5 -2.09 15.77 6.37
CA LEU A 5 -1.61 14.39 6.32
C LEU A 5 -2.59 13.46 5.61
N ILE A 6 -3.89 13.57 5.92
CA ILE A 6 -4.95 12.80 5.27
C ILE A 6 -4.98 13.10 3.77
N ASN A 7 -4.91 14.36 3.38
CA ASN A 7 -4.94 14.79 1.98
C ASN A 7 -3.71 14.32 1.18
N LEU A 8 -2.55 14.18 1.83
CA LEU A 8 -1.32 13.69 1.20
C LEU A 8 -1.24 12.16 1.13
N MET A 9 -2.02 11.46 1.95
CA MET A 9 -1.91 10.01 2.09
C MET A 9 -2.22 9.23 0.80
N PRO A 10 -3.23 9.59 -0.02
CA PRO A 10 -3.44 8.94 -1.31
C PRO A 10 -2.23 9.08 -2.26
N THR A 11 -1.57 10.25 -2.25
CA THR A 11 -0.35 10.48 -3.03
C THR A 11 0.80 9.58 -2.56
N MET A 12 0.95 9.41 -1.25
CA MET A 12 1.94 8.47 -0.70
C MET A 12 1.65 7.03 -1.13
N CYS A 13 0.38 6.62 -1.20
CA CYS A 13 -0.01 5.31 -1.74
C CYS A 13 0.38 5.16 -3.22
N ILE A 14 0.24 6.19 -4.06
CA ILE A 14 0.70 6.16 -5.46
C ILE A 14 2.21 5.97 -5.53
N ILE A 15 2.97 6.74 -4.76
CA ILE A 15 4.44 6.65 -4.75
C ILE A 15 4.87 5.24 -4.32
N LEU A 16 4.25 4.70 -3.27
CA LEU A 16 4.52 3.36 -2.78
C LEU A 16 4.17 2.29 -3.82
N ALA A 17 3.01 2.40 -4.47
CA ALA A 17 2.58 1.50 -5.54
C ALA A 17 3.57 1.51 -6.71
N GLY A 18 3.96 2.69 -7.16
CA GLY A 18 4.94 2.87 -8.24
C GLY A 18 6.28 2.23 -7.88
N TYR A 19 6.75 2.43 -6.65
CA TYR A 19 7.97 1.80 -6.16
C TYR A 19 7.87 0.26 -6.15
N ILE A 20 6.78 -0.30 -5.63
CA ILE A 20 6.55 -1.75 -5.59
C ILE A 20 6.55 -2.35 -7.01
N ILE A 21 5.91 -1.67 -7.97
CA ILE A 21 5.82 -2.14 -9.35
C ILE A 21 7.17 -2.05 -10.07
N ILE A 22 7.85 -0.89 -10.00
CA ILE A 22 9.14 -0.67 -10.66
C ILE A 22 10.20 -1.64 -10.13
N PHE A 23 10.26 -1.82 -8.82
CA PHE A 23 11.25 -2.68 -8.17
C PHE A 23 10.75 -4.10 -7.89
N ALA A 24 9.67 -4.56 -8.55
CA ALA A 24 9.02 -5.83 -8.26
C ALA A 24 9.97 -7.03 -8.26
N ARG A 25 10.93 -7.10 -9.21
CA ARG A 25 11.93 -8.18 -9.25
C ARG A 25 12.89 -8.15 -8.06
N SER A 26 13.27 -6.96 -7.61
CA SER A 26 14.13 -6.78 -6.43
C SER A 26 13.36 -7.14 -5.16
N LEU A 27 12.14 -6.62 -5.01
CA LEU A 27 11.23 -6.97 -3.92
C LEU A 27 10.96 -8.48 -3.88
N GLN A 28 10.87 -9.16 -5.02
CA GLN A 28 10.66 -10.60 -5.09
C GLN A 28 11.80 -11.37 -4.46
N LYS A 29 13.04 -11.03 -4.83
CA LYS A 29 14.23 -11.64 -4.25
C LYS A 29 14.36 -11.34 -2.76
N PHE A 30 13.91 -10.16 -2.33
CA PHE A 30 13.95 -9.74 -0.93
C PHE A 30 12.89 -10.44 -0.06
N LEU A 31 11.65 -10.51 -0.55
CA LEU A 31 10.51 -11.13 0.14
C LEU A 31 10.49 -12.66 0.06
N GLY A 32 11.36 -13.28 -0.76
CA GLY A 32 11.36 -14.73 -0.96
C GLY A 32 10.09 -15.24 -1.66
N LEU A 33 9.33 -14.38 -2.33
CA LEU A 33 8.09 -14.75 -3.01
C LEU A 33 8.39 -15.53 -4.29
N LYS A 34 7.68 -16.65 -4.47
CA LYS A 34 7.88 -17.54 -5.62
C LYS A 34 7.38 -16.91 -6.93
N ARG A 35 6.41 -15.99 -6.87
CA ARG A 35 5.73 -15.45 -8.05
C ARG A 35 5.77 -13.91 -8.08
N GLN A 36 6.39 -13.34 -9.12
CA GLN A 36 6.41 -11.89 -9.36
C GLN A 36 5.00 -11.28 -9.41
N ARG A 37 4.01 -12.07 -9.88
CA ARG A 37 2.61 -11.65 -9.98
C ARG A 37 2.02 -11.20 -8.63
N GLU A 38 2.43 -11.80 -7.52
CA GLU A 38 1.92 -11.46 -6.19
C GLU A 38 2.34 -10.04 -5.77
N ILE A 39 3.56 -9.64 -6.13
CA ILE A 39 4.10 -8.30 -5.81
C ILE A 39 3.45 -7.24 -6.67
N ILE A 40 3.25 -7.55 -7.95
CA ILE A 40 2.52 -6.66 -8.85
C ILE A 40 1.07 -6.49 -8.34
N ALA A 41 0.42 -7.57 -7.89
CA ALA A 41 -0.92 -7.50 -7.31
C ALA A 41 -0.96 -6.58 -6.08
N ILE A 42 0.03 -6.67 -5.18
CA ILE A 42 0.15 -5.75 -4.04
C ILE A 42 0.27 -4.30 -4.51
N GLY A 43 1.14 -4.02 -5.49
CA GLY A 43 1.30 -2.68 -6.05
C GLY A 43 0.00 -2.14 -6.66
N VAL A 44 -0.72 -2.96 -7.41
CA VAL A 44 -2.03 -2.62 -7.97
C VAL A 44 -3.06 -2.34 -6.86
N THR A 45 -3.06 -3.12 -5.78
CA THR A 45 -3.95 -2.88 -4.62
C THR A 45 -3.68 -1.52 -3.98
N TYR A 46 -2.41 -1.12 -3.80
CA TYR A 46 -2.08 0.22 -3.32
C TYR A 46 -2.54 1.32 -4.29
N PHE A 47 -2.48 1.07 -5.59
CA PHE A 47 -2.97 2.01 -6.60
C PHE A 47 -4.50 2.17 -6.52
N LEU A 48 -5.24 1.07 -6.37
CA LEU A 48 -6.69 1.10 -6.16
C LEU A 48 -7.07 1.80 -4.86
N LEU A 49 -6.32 1.56 -3.76
CA LEU A 49 -6.51 2.27 -2.50
C LEU A 49 -6.23 3.76 -2.64
N ALA A 50 -5.24 4.17 -3.43
CA ALA A 50 -5.00 5.58 -3.70
C ALA A 50 -6.19 6.23 -4.42
N ILE A 51 -6.71 5.60 -5.48
CA ILE A 51 -7.89 6.07 -6.20
C ILE A 51 -9.09 6.21 -5.25
N LEU A 52 -9.34 5.18 -4.43
CA LEU A 52 -10.40 5.20 -3.43
C LEU A 52 -10.20 6.34 -2.42
N GLY A 53 -8.96 6.56 -1.96
CA GLY A 53 -8.60 7.65 -1.06
C GLY A 53 -8.87 9.03 -1.66
N PHE A 54 -8.45 9.27 -2.91
CA PHE A 54 -8.76 10.51 -3.62
C PHE A 54 -10.27 10.73 -3.74
N LEU A 55 -11.03 9.67 -4.06
CA LEU A 55 -12.47 9.75 -4.24
C LEU A 55 -13.19 10.06 -2.93
N LEU A 56 -12.81 9.41 -1.82
CA LEU A 56 -13.39 9.65 -0.50
C LEU A 56 -13.12 11.08 0.01
N ILE A 57 -11.90 11.58 -0.21
CA ILE A 57 -11.51 12.94 0.17
C ILE A 57 -12.23 13.97 -0.71
N TYR A 58 -12.27 13.76 -2.02
CA TYR A 58 -12.95 14.65 -2.97
C TYR A 58 -14.45 14.75 -2.68
N GLN A 59 -15.11 13.62 -2.41
CA GLN A 59 -16.54 13.56 -2.06
C GLN A 59 -16.83 13.93 -0.59
N GLN A 60 -15.81 14.26 0.20
CA GLN A 60 -15.93 14.63 1.62
C GLN A 60 -16.67 13.58 2.47
N ILE A 61 -16.54 12.29 2.15
CA ILE A 61 -17.21 11.19 2.86
C ILE A 61 -16.48 10.92 4.18
N GLN A 62 -16.82 11.68 5.21
CA GLN A 62 -16.05 11.71 6.47
C GLN A 62 -15.94 10.36 7.20
N ILE A 63 -16.97 9.50 7.13
CA ILE A 63 -16.93 8.15 7.72
C ILE A 63 -16.07 7.18 6.89
N GLY A 64 -15.99 7.40 5.57
CA GLY A 64 -15.21 6.54 4.68
C GLY A 64 -13.71 6.74 4.83
N ILE A 65 -13.25 7.96 5.12
CA ILE A 65 -11.83 8.30 5.32
C ILE A 65 -11.15 7.45 6.42
N PRO A 66 -11.68 7.34 7.65
CA PRO A 66 -11.06 6.52 8.70
C PRO A 66 -11.09 5.02 8.36
N ILE A 67 -12.16 4.52 7.75
CA ILE A 67 -12.24 3.12 7.30
C ILE A 67 -11.15 2.84 6.26
N TRP A 68 -11.00 3.74 5.29
CA TRP A 68 -9.95 3.67 4.28
C TRP A 68 -8.54 3.72 4.88
N LEU A 69 -8.29 4.62 5.85
CA LEU A 69 -7.01 4.68 6.56
C LEU A 69 -6.69 3.36 7.28
N ILE A 70 -7.68 2.75 7.94
CA ILE A 70 -7.50 1.45 8.59
C ILE A 70 -7.13 0.39 7.56
N LEU A 71 -7.78 0.36 6.40
CA LEU A 71 -7.45 -0.58 5.32
C LEU A 71 -6.01 -0.39 4.82
N VAL A 72 -5.56 0.85 4.63
CA VAL A 72 -4.18 1.16 4.23
C VAL A 72 -3.19 0.66 5.28
N ILE A 73 -3.46 0.91 6.57
CA ILE A 73 -2.60 0.49 7.68
C ILE A 73 -2.52 -1.04 7.75
N LEU A 74 -3.66 -1.75 7.65
CA LEU A 74 -3.71 -3.21 7.69
C LEU A 74 -2.90 -3.83 6.54
N LEU A 75 -3.04 -3.30 5.33
CA LEU A 75 -2.29 -3.77 4.17
C LEU A 75 -0.77 -3.54 4.34
N THR A 76 -0.41 -2.38 4.91
CA THR A 76 0.99 -2.03 5.18
C THR A 76 1.59 -2.94 6.25
N LEU A 77 0.86 -3.21 7.33
CA LEU A 77 1.29 -4.13 8.39
C LEU A 77 1.43 -5.56 7.88
N ALA A 78 0.52 -6.02 7.02
CA ALA A 78 0.65 -7.33 6.38
C ALA A 78 1.94 -7.41 5.56
N LEU A 79 2.26 -6.37 4.78
CA LEU A 79 3.48 -6.32 4.00
C LEU A 79 4.74 -6.34 4.88
N ILE A 80 4.75 -5.57 5.97
CA ILE A 80 5.83 -5.57 6.95
C ILE A 80 5.98 -6.96 7.59
N TYR A 81 4.87 -7.58 8.01
CA TYR A 81 4.88 -8.93 8.58
C TYR A 81 5.50 -9.95 7.61
N PHE A 82 5.08 -9.94 6.34
CA PHE A 82 5.67 -10.80 5.31
C PHE A 82 7.16 -10.52 5.11
N THR A 83 7.60 -9.25 5.12
CA THR A 83 9.04 -8.93 5.03
C THR A 83 9.84 -9.48 6.21
N ILE A 84 9.29 -9.42 7.43
CA ILE A 84 9.98 -9.90 8.65
C ILE A 84 10.05 -11.43 8.62
N GLN A 85 8.95 -12.09 8.29
CA GLN A 85 8.88 -13.55 8.23
C GLN A 85 9.81 -14.12 7.15
N ALA A 86 9.92 -13.46 6.00
CA ALA A 86 10.85 -13.84 4.93
C ALA A 86 12.32 -13.77 5.38
N ARG A 87 12.69 -12.84 6.28
CA ARG A 87 14.05 -12.75 6.85
C ARG A 87 14.32 -13.80 7.91
N LYS A 88 13.32 -14.19 8.70
CA LYS A 88 13.49 -15.19 9.78
C LYS A 88 13.74 -16.61 9.26
N HIS A 89 13.36 -16.89 8.01
CA HIS A 89 13.54 -18.19 7.35
C HIS A 89 14.77 -18.28 6.43
N ARG A 90 15.57 -17.21 6.33
CA ARG A 90 16.92 -17.22 5.73
C ARG A 90 17.96 -17.29 6.83
#